data_AF-T1BM60-F1
#
_entry.id   AF-T1BM60-F1
#
_cell.length_a   1.000
_cell.length_b   1.000
_cell.length_c   1.000
_cell.angle_alpha   90.00
_cell.angle_beta   90.00
_cell.angle_gamma   90.00
#
_symmetry.space_group_name_H-M   'P 1'
#
loop_
_entity.id
_entity.type
_entity.pdbx_description
1 polymer ?
#
loop_
_entity_poly.entity_id
_entity_poly.type
_entity_poly.pdbx_seq_one_letter_code
_entity_poly.pdbx_strand_id
1 'polypeptide(L)'
;MVLGVVAVAAATWFLRDLIARNTHLLNGRNISYVLVLYRDIQPPVRFATWQFQDVPQIPGVDPSWLIRATHWVIAFKEWAAHPMLYLTGLGFGVFGPALDGGWLRLLVETGFLGLFAYARFLVNVAKKVPFGLYIAIATAINMMFIDMQLSYKGMALLLFLVGFYRGKAKFSESDGQRGALGSGCGNNAFRGIEGSVAGMWR
;
A
#
# COMPACT_ATOMS: atom_id res chain seq x y z
N MET A 1 -22.01 18.67 15.44
CA MET A 1 -21.50 19.78 14.60
C MET A 1 -20.13 20.28 15.03
N VAL A 2 -19.91 20.60 16.32
CA VAL A 2 -18.63 21.16 16.83
C VAL A 2 -17.41 20.27 16.54
N LEU A 3 -17.51 18.95 16.73
CA LEU A 3 -16.43 17.99 16.42
C LEU A 3 -16.03 17.97 14.93
N GLY A 4 -16.98 18.19 14.01
CA GLY A 4 -16.72 18.23 12.58
C GLY A 4 -15.97 19.50 12.16
N VAL A 5 -16.32 20.65 12.75
CA VAL A 5 -15.65 21.93 12.49
C VAL A 5 -14.22 21.92 13.03
N VAL A 6 -13.99 21.34 14.21
CA VAL A 6 -12.64 21.17 14.78
C VAL A 6 -11.79 20.22 13.93
N ALA A 7 -12.35 19.11 13.43
CA ALA A 7 -11.65 18.19 12.55
C ALA A 7 -11.26 18.84 11.21
N VAL A 8 -12.15 19.65 10.62
CA VAL A 8 -11.87 20.40 9.38
C VAL A 8 -10.85 21.51 9.63
N ALA A 9 -10.90 22.20 10.77
CA ALA A 9 -9.91 23.21 11.14
C ALA A 9 -8.52 22.59 11.38
N ALA A 10 -8.46 21.44 12.06
CA ALA A 10 -7.21 20.70 12.25
C ALA A 10 -6.66 20.17 10.92
N ALA A 11 -7.52 19.66 10.04
CA ALA A 11 -7.12 19.21 8.71
C ALA A 11 -6.60 20.37 7.83
N THR A 12 -7.27 21.52 7.84
CA THR A 12 -6.83 22.69 7.08
C THR A 12 -5.54 23.29 7.63
N TRP A 13 -5.37 23.35 8.95
CA TRP A 13 -4.13 23.79 9.58
C TRP A 13 -2.97 22.84 9.24
N PHE A 14 -3.19 21.53 9.38
CA PHE A 14 -2.20 20.50 9.02
C PHE A 14 -1.82 20.56 7.54
N LEU A 15 -2.80 20.70 6.64
CA LEU A 15 -2.56 20.86 5.20
C LEU A 15 -1.77 22.14 4.91
N ARG A 16 -2.06 23.25 5.60
CA ARG A 16 -1.37 24.53 5.41
C ARG A 16 0.10 24.44 5.84
N ASP A 17 0.37 23.77 6.96
CA ASP A 17 1.73 23.54 7.46
C ASP A 17 2.51 22.58 6.54
N LEU A 18 1.82 21.57 5.99
CA LEU A 18 2.38 20.68 4.96
C LEU A 18 2.73 21.42 3.66
N ILE A 19 1.86 22.30 3.19
CA ILE A 19 2.08 23.10 1.98
C ILE A 19 3.21 24.11 2.22
N ALA A 20 3.25 24.77 3.38
CA ALA A 20 4.29 25.72 3.74
C ALA A 20 5.69 25.06 3.79
N ARG A 21 5.79 23.85 4.37
CA ARG A 21 7.03 23.05 4.40
C ARG A 21 7.45 22.52 3.02
N ASN A 22 6.50 22.32 2.09
CA ASN A 22 6.75 21.79 0.75
C ASN A 22 7.02 22.83 -0.34
N THR A 23 7.05 24.13 -0.01
CA THR A 23 7.32 25.22 -0.96
C THR A 23 8.65 25.05 -1.73
N HIS A 24 9.62 24.35 -1.14
CA HIS A 24 10.91 24.03 -1.77
C HIS A 24 10.90 22.74 -2.61
N LEU A 25 9.96 21.80 -2.37
CA LEU A 25 9.88 20.51 -3.07
C LEU A 25 9.14 20.61 -4.40
N LEU A 26 8.04 21.37 -4.44
CA LEU A 26 7.24 21.62 -5.65
C LEU A 26 7.57 22.96 -6.32
N ASN A 27 8.77 23.49 -6.09
CA ASN A 27 9.24 24.68 -6.82
C ASN A 27 9.26 24.37 -8.32
N GLY A 28 8.71 25.26 -9.16
CA GLY A 28 8.70 25.08 -10.61
C GLY A 28 10.09 24.78 -11.20
N ARG A 29 11.15 25.29 -10.55
CA ARG A 29 12.55 24.95 -10.86
C ARG A 29 12.85 23.45 -10.75
N ASN A 30 12.40 22.79 -9.68
CA ASN A 30 12.63 21.36 -9.47
C ASN A 30 11.98 20.52 -10.58
N ILE A 31 10.77 20.88 -11.01
CA ILE A 31 10.04 20.17 -12.06
C ILE A 31 10.74 20.34 -13.41
N SER A 32 11.17 21.56 -13.75
CA SER A 32 11.93 21.80 -14.99
C SER A 32 13.24 21.01 -15.04
N TYR A 33 13.89 20.77 -13.90
CA TYR A 33 15.11 19.95 -13.87
C TYR A 33 14.86 18.47 -14.13
N VAL A 34 13.70 17.92 -13.76
CA VAL A 34 13.35 16.53 -14.11
C VAL A 34 13.32 16.35 -15.63
N LEU A 35 12.82 17.33 -16.38
CA LEU A 35 12.80 17.28 -17.84
C LEU A 35 14.21 17.34 -18.45
N VAL A 36 15.08 18.16 -17.87
CA VAL A 36 16.50 18.25 -18.28
C VAL A 36 17.20 16.91 -18.00
N LEU A 37 17.05 16.36 -16.79
CA LEU A 37 17.57 15.03 -16.43
C LEU A 37 17.06 13.95 -17.38
N TYR A 38 15.76 13.97 -17.69
CA TYR A 38 15.16 13.01 -18.62
C TYR A 38 15.77 13.11 -20.01
N ARG A 39 16.11 14.30 -20.51
CA ARG A 39 16.75 14.47 -21.81
C ARG A 39 18.20 14.00 -21.80
N ASP A 40 18.94 14.36 -20.76
CA ASP A 40 20.40 14.25 -20.74
C ASP A 40 20.87 12.83 -20.36
N ILE A 41 20.11 12.08 -19.56
CA ILE A 41 20.42 10.69 -19.20
C ILE A 41 20.12 9.75 -20.37
N GLN A 42 21.12 9.08 -20.95
CA GLN A 42 20.95 8.14 -22.07
C GLN A 42 21.15 6.67 -21.61
N PRO A 43 20.22 5.74 -21.91
CA PRO A 43 20.44 4.30 -21.70
C PRO A 43 21.55 3.75 -22.61
N PRO A 44 22.27 2.67 -22.23
CA PRO A 44 22.09 1.88 -21.01
C PRO A 44 22.80 2.52 -19.82
N VAL A 45 22.05 2.73 -18.72
CA VAL A 45 22.63 3.27 -17.49
C VAL A 45 22.75 2.16 -16.46
N ARG A 46 23.98 1.81 -16.09
CA ARG A 46 24.19 0.85 -14.99
C ARG A 46 23.78 1.50 -13.67
N PHE A 47 22.65 1.05 -13.12
CA PHE A 47 22.14 1.55 -11.84
C PHE A 47 23.14 1.40 -10.67
N ALA A 48 23.97 0.35 -10.71
CA ALA A 48 24.98 0.08 -9.69
C ALA A 48 26.14 1.09 -9.66
N THR A 49 26.33 1.89 -10.71
CA THR A 49 27.45 2.85 -10.78
C THR A 49 27.05 4.27 -10.43
N TRP A 50 25.75 4.60 -10.38
CA TRP A 50 25.30 5.94 -10.01
C TRP A 50 25.36 6.09 -8.49
N GLN A 51 26.40 6.79 -8.04
CA GLN A 51 26.57 7.15 -6.63
C GLN A 51 26.02 8.55 -6.39
N PHE A 52 25.75 8.87 -5.12
CA PHE A 52 25.28 10.21 -4.69
C PHE A 52 26.15 11.37 -5.21
N GLN A 53 27.41 11.09 -5.55
CA GLN A 53 28.39 12.04 -6.05
C GLN A 53 28.20 12.39 -7.54
N ASP A 54 27.50 11.55 -8.31
CA ASP A 54 27.27 11.76 -9.75
C ASP A 54 26.06 12.67 -10.02
N VAL A 55 25.28 12.99 -8.99
CA VAL A 55 24.12 13.88 -9.09
C VAL A 55 24.60 15.34 -9.04
N PRO A 56 24.36 16.14 -10.09
CA PRO A 56 24.79 17.54 -10.12
C PRO A 56 24.25 18.31 -8.91
N GLN A 57 25.11 18.92 -8.11
CA GLN A 57 24.68 19.75 -6.99
C GLN A 57 24.23 21.12 -7.53
N ILE A 58 22.93 21.33 -7.65
CA ILE A 58 22.36 22.55 -8.23
C ILE A 58 21.96 23.52 -7.11
N PRO A 59 22.51 24.75 -7.08
CA PRO A 59 22.14 25.74 -6.07
C PRO A 59 20.63 26.04 -6.07
N GLY A 60 19.99 25.90 -4.90
CA GLY A 60 18.57 26.18 -4.71
C GLY A 60 17.61 25.04 -5.08
N VAL A 61 18.13 23.86 -5.44
CA VAL A 61 17.36 22.62 -5.57
C VAL A 61 17.67 21.74 -4.36
N ASP A 62 16.63 21.12 -3.79
CA ASP A 62 16.81 20.18 -2.69
C ASP A 62 17.60 18.93 -3.16
N PRO A 63 18.77 18.64 -2.57
CA PRO A 63 19.59 17.51 -3.02
C PRO A 63 18.86 16.16 -2.88
N SER A 64 18.09 15.98 -1.81
CA SER A 64 17.37 14.72 -1.56
C SER A 64 16.34 14.47 -2.65
N TRP A 65 15.63 15.51 -3.09
CA TRP A 65 14.70 15.43 -4.20
C TRP A 65 15.40 15.12 -5.52
N LEU A 66 16.51 15.79 -5.81
CA LEU A 66 17.24 15.61 -7.06
C LEU A 66 17.77 14.19 -7.24
N ILE A 67 18.29 13.59 -6.17
CA ILE A 67 18.73 12.19 -6.17
C ILE A 67 17.57 11.26 -6.49
N ARG A 68 16.40 11.47 -5.89
CA ARG A 68 15.20 10.66 -6.13
C ARG A 68 14.71 10.79 -7.56
N ALA A 69 14.57 12.02 -8.05
CA ALA A 69 14.13 12.29 -9.41
C ALA A 69 15.08 11.67 -10.45
N THR A 70 16.39 11.70 -10.18
CA THR A 70 17.40 11.06 -11.03
C THR A 70 17.18 9.54 -11.08
N HIS A 71 17.05 8.86 -9.94
CA HIS A 71 16.76 7.42 -9.92
C HIS A 71 15.43 7.08 -10.60
N TRP A 72 14.40 7.91 -10.44
CA TRP A 72 13.12 7.68 -11.11
C TRP A 72 13.24 7.76 -12.63
N VAL A 73 13.95 8.77 -13.13
CA VAL A 73 14.22 8.94 -14.56
C VAL A 73 15.01 7.76 -15.10
N ILE A 74 16.09 7.35 -14.43
CA ILE A 74 16.90 6.22 -14.89
C ILE A 74 16.04 4.94 -14.92
N ALA A 75 15.26 4.65 -13.87
CA ALA A 75 14.46 3.44 -13.79
C ALA A 75 13.40 3.39 -14.90
N PHE A 76 12.72 4.52 -15.13
CA PHE A 76 11.72 4.62 -16.17
C PHE A 76 12.33 4.54 -17.57
N LYS A 77 13.47 5.20 -17.83
CA LYS A 77 14.12 5.15 -19.14
C LYS A 77 14.70 3.78 -19.45
N GLU A 78 15.28 3.10 -18.46
CA GLU A 78 15.77 1.73 -18.64
C GLU A 78 14.60 0.79 -18.92
N TRP A 79 13.50 0.87 -18.17
CA TRP A 79 12.31 0.07 -18.46
C TRP A 79 11.75 0.37 -19.86
N ALA A 80 11.63 1.65 -20.23
CA ALA A 80 11.15 2.10 -21.54
C ALA A 80 12.05 1.68 -22.72
N ALA A 81 13.35 1.44 -22.47
CA ALA A 81 14.27 0.94 -23.48
C ALA A 81 14.04 -0.54 -23.84
N HIS A 82 13.36 -1.30 -22.97
CA HIS A 82 13.12 -2.73 -23.13
C HIS A 82 11.62 -3.05 -23.30
N PRO A 83 11.01 -2.79 -24.47
CA PRO A 83 9.56 -2.96 -24.68
C PRO A 83 9.06 -4.38 -24.45
N MET A 84 9.92 -5.38 -24.68
CA MET A 84 9.60 -6.80 -24.43
C MET A 84 9.32 -7.09 -22.95
N LEU A 85 9.81 -6.23 -22.05
CA LEU A 85 9.71 -6.37 -20.60
C LEU A 85 8.62 -5.48 -19.99
N TYR A 86 7.77 -4.84 -20.80
CA TYR A 86 6.68 -4.00 -20.26
C TYR A 86 5.68 -4.80 -19.42
N LEU A 87 5.47 -6.08 -19.76
CA LEU A 87 4.53 -6.93 -19.04
C LEU A 87 5.13 -7.54 -17.78
N THR A 88 6.39 -7.99 -17.84
CA THR A 88 7.05 -8.74 -16.77
C THR A 88 7.96 -7.89 -15.88
N GLY A 89 8.34 -6.71 -16.34
CA GLY A 89 9.35 -5.86 -15.71
C GLY A 89 10.78 -6.35 -15.95
N LEU A 90 11.74 -5.58 -15.45
CA LEU A 90 13.18 -5.85 -15.55
C LEU A 90 13.66 -6.93 -14.56
N GLY A 91 12.84 -7.30 -13.58
CA GLY A 91 13.18 -8.25 -12.53
C GLY A 91 13.42 -7.59 -11.17
N PHE A 92 13.32 -8.40 -10.13
CA PHE A 92 13.42 -7.94 -8.74
C PHE A 92 14.85 -7.49 -8.38
N GLY A 93 14.95 -6.37 -7.68
CA GLY A 93 16.23 -5.90 -7.12
C GLY A 93 17.21 -5.28 -8.11
N VAL A 94 16.83 -5.13 -9.40
CA VAL A 94 17.66 -4.49 -10.45
C VAL A 94 18.08 -3.07 -10.05
N PHE A 95 17.18 -2.35 -9.36
CA PHE A 95 17.38 -0.96 -8.97
C PHE A 95 17.88 -0.77 -7.54
N GLY A 96 18.15 -1.88 -6.82
CA GLY A 96 18.61 -1.88 -5.45
C GLY A 96 17.64 -1.19 -4.47
N PRO A 97 18.06 -0.93 -3.22
CA PRO A 97 17.22 -0.25 -2.22
C PRO A 97 17.02 1.24 -2.51
N ALA A 98 17.78 1.84 -3.43
CA ALA A 98 17.80 3.27 -3.71
C ALA A 98 16.62 3.77 -4.56
N LEU A 99 15.86 2.87 -5.21
CA LEU A 99 14.64 3.23 -5.91
C LEU A 99 13.49 3.44 -4.91
N ASP A 100 13.33 4.68 -4.47
CA ASP A 100 12.20 5.08 -3.65
C ASP A 100 10.92 5.25 -4.49
N GLY A 101 9.75 4.99 -3.92
CA GLY A 101 8.46 5.05 -4.62
C GLY A 101 7.95 3.67 -5.03
N GLY A 102 7.08 3.11 -4.20
CA GLY A 102 6.56 1.75 -4.34
C GLY A 102 5.79 1.50 -5.63
N TRP A 103 5.04 2.48 -6.13
CA TRP A 103 4.33 2.37 -7.40
C TRP A 103 5.28 2.28 -8.60
N LEU A 104 6.30 3.12 -8.63
CA LEU A 104 7.29 3.11 -9.70
C LEU A 104 8.07 1.80 -9.67
N ARG A 105 8.56 1.38 -8.50
CA ARG A 105 9.25 0.10 -8.33
C ARG A 105 8.41 -1.06 -8.86
N LEU A 106 7.14 -1.11 -8.48
CA LEU A 106 6.26 -2.20 -8.87
C LEU A 106 6.04 -2.21 -10.39
N LEU A 107 5.93 -1.05 -11.04
CA LEU A 107 5.88 -0.95 -12.50
C LEU A 107 7.19 -1.42 -13.18
N VAL A 108 8.36 -0.96 -12.73
CA VAL A 108 9.62 -1.24 -13.45
C VAL A 108 10.18 -2.64 -13.16
N GLU A 109 9.96 -3.20 -11.96
CA GLU A 109 10.48 -4.52 -11.58
C GLU A 109 9.54 -5.66 -12.01
N THR A 110 8.22 -5.44 -11.93
CA THR A 110 7.21 -6.49 -12.22
C THR A 110 6.31 -6.21 -13.42
N GLY A 111 6.48 -5.05 -14.06
CA GLY A 111 5.72 -4.65 -15.23
C GLY A 111 4.24 -4.36 -14.94
N PHE A 112 3.46 -4.25 -16.00
CA PHE A 112 2.02 -4.07 -15.90
C PHE A 112 1.31 -5.26 -15.25
N LEU A 113 1.85 -6.47 -15.36
CA LEU A 113 1.24 -7.66 -14.77
C LEU A 113 1.23 -7.57 -13.23
N GLY A 114 2.38 -7.25 -12.63
CA GLY A 114 2.46 -7.08 -11.19
C GLY A 114 1.65 -5.87 -10.72
N LEU A 115 1.67 -4.76 -11.46
CA LEU A 115 0.84 -3.58 -11.16
C LEU A 115 -0.65 -3.91 -11.15
N PHE A 116 -1.12 -4.65 -12.15
CA PHE A 116 -2.50 -5.10 -12.23
C PHE A 116 -2.86 -6.06 -11.09
N ALA A 117 -2.00 -7.04 -10.80
CA ALA A 117 -2.21 -7.98 -9.71
C ALA A 117 -2.29 -7.27 -8.35
N TYR A 118 -1.42 -6.29 -8.12
CA TYR A 118 -1.41 -5.49 -6.89
C TYR A 118 -2.63 -4.58 -6.78
N ALA A 119 -3.06 -3.93 -7.87
CA ALA A 119 -4.29 -3.15 -7.89
C ALA A 119 -5.52 -4.03 -7.59
N ARG A 120 -5.61 -5.21 -8.20
CA ARG A 120 -6.63 -6.23 -7.89
C ARG A 120 -6.60 -6.62 -6.42
N PHE A 121 -5.42 -6.79 -5.83
CA PHE A 121 -5.26 -7.09 -4.41
C PHE A 121 -5.85 -5.96 -3.55
N LEU A 122 -5.51 -4.69 -3.81
CA LEU A 122 -6.05 -3.55 -3.06
C LEU A 122 -7.57 -3.43 -3.18
N VAL A 123 -8.13 -3.64 -4.37
CA VAL A 123 -9.59 -3.65 -4.58
C VAL A 123 -10.25 -4.78 -3.78
N ASN A 124 -9.62 -5.96 -3.71
CA ASN A 124 -10.12 -7.07 -2.91
C ASN A 124 -10.07 -6.78 -1.41
N VAL A 125 -9.02 -6.12 -0.93
CA VAL A 125 -8.92 -5.67 0.46
C VAL A 125 -10.02 -4.66 0.76
N ALA A 126 -10.24 -3.69 -0.12
CA ALA A 126 -11.27 -2.66 0.04
C ALA A 126 -12.69 -3.24 0.14
N LYS A 127 -12.98 -4.32 -0.59
CA LYS A 127 -14.31 -4.95 -0.61
C LYS A 127 -14.55 -5.95 0.53
N LYS A 128 -13.52 -6.68 0.97
CA LYS A 128 -13.69 -7.86 1.86
C LYS A 128 -13.41 -7.59 3.33
N VAL A 129 -12.81 -6.45 3.67
CA VAL A 129 -12.37 -6.13 5.04
C VAL A 129 -13.17 -4.93 5.55
N PRO A 130 -13.70 -4.96 6.79
CA PRO A 130 -14.27 -3.76 7.41
C PRO A 130 -13.20 -2.68 7.52
N PHE A 131 -13.50 -1.45 7.11
CA PHE A 131 -12.52 -0.36 6.93
C PHE A 131 -11.44 -0.63 5.87
N GLY A 132 -11.61 -1.65 5.02
CA GLY A 132 -10.64 -2.05 4.00
C GLY A 132 -10.33 -0.94 2.99
N LEU A 133 -11.30 -0.07 2.68
CA LEU A 133 -11.08 1.08 1.81
C LEU A 133 -10.03 2.04 2.39
N TYR A 134 -10.13 2.36 3.68
CA TYR A 134 -9.16 3.24 4.35
C TYR A 134 -7.78 2.60 4.41
N ILE A 135 -7.70 1.30 4.67
CA ILE A 135 -6.44 0.56 4.67
C ILE A 135 -5.83 0.53 3.27
N ALA A 136 -6.62 0.33 2.23
CA ALA A 136 -6.18 0.34 0.84
C ALA A 136 -5.67 1.73 0.41
N ILE A 137 -6.39 2.80 0.78
CA ILE A 137 -5.97 4.19 0.51
C ILE A 137 -4.68 4.52 1.29
N ALA A 138 -4.62 4.19 2.58
CA ALA A 138 -3.43 4.40 3.40
C ALA A 138 -2.22 3.66 2.81
N THR A 139 -2.43 2.43 2.35
CA THR A 139 -1.41 1.63 1.66
C THR A 139 -0.97 2.26 0.34
N ALA A 140 -1.92 2.75 -0.46
CA ALA A 140 -1.63 3.42 -1.74
C ALA A 140 -0.83 4.71 -1.55
N ILE A 141 -1.19 5.52 -0.55
CA ILE A 141 -0.44 6.73 -0.16
C ILE A 141 0.94 6.34 0.38
N ASN A 142 1.03 5.28 1.17
CA ASN A 142 2.30 4.80 1.71
C ASN A 142 3.30 4.38 0.62
N MET A 143 2.78 3.83 -0.49
CA MET A 143 3.57 3.51 -1.68
C MET A 143 3.97 4.75 -2.51
N MET A 144 3.35 5.92 -2.29
CA MET A 144 3.78 7.19 -2.89
C MET A 144 4.90 7.86 -2.09
N PHE A 145 5.05 7.55 -0.80
CA PHE A 145 6.13 8.13 0.00
C PHE A 145 7.49 7.67 -0.49
N ILE A 146 8.41 8.63 -0.53
CA ILE A 146 9.75 8.49 -1.10
C ILE A 146 10.77 8.01 -0.05
N ASP A 147 10.29 7.41 1.04
CA ASP A 147 11.14 6.85 2.10
C ASP A 147 10.76 5.38 2.29
N MET A 148 11.58 4.51 1.70
CA MET A 148 11.37 3.07 1.80
C MET A 148 11.45 2.55 3.25
N GLN A 149 12.31 3.15 4.08
CA GLN A 149 12.66 2.66 5.42
C GLN A 149 11.56 2.98 6.45
N LEU A 150 10.88 4.10 6.30
CA LEU A 150 9.69 4.40 7.08
C LEU A 150 8.45 3.68 6.54
N SER A 151 8.32 3.60 5.21
CA SER A 151 7.15 3.05 4.52
C SER A 151 6.96 1.55 4.76
N TYR A 152 8.03 0.74 4.81
CA TYR A 152 7.89 -0.71 4.98
C TYR A 152 7.27 -1.10 6.34
N LYS A 153 7.55 -0.32 7.40
CA LYS A 153 6.98 -0.56 8.73
C LYS A 153 5.47 -0.31 8.75
N GLY A 154 5.03 0.80 8.14
CA GLY A 154 3.62 1.10 7.98
C GLY A 154 2.90 0.05 7.12
N MET A 155 3.55 -0.38 6.05
CA MET A 155 3.01 -1.38 5.13
C MET A 155 2.80 -2.74 5.80
N ALA A 156 3.78 -3.20 6.58
CA ALA A 156 3.68 -4.45 7.33
C ALA A 156 2.53 -4.43 8.33
N LEU A 157 2.35 -3.32 9.05
CA LEU A 157 1.24 -3.14 9.99
C LEU A 157 -0.13 -3.16 9.28
N LEU A 158 -0.25 -2.45 8.15
CA LEU A 158 -1.50 -2.40 7.38
C LEU A 158 -1.87 -3.78 6.82
N LEU A 159 -0.91 -4.53 6.30
CA LEU A 159 -1.12 -5.90 5.83
C LEU A 159 -1.46 -6.87 6.96
N PHE A 160 -0.85 -6.70 8.14
CA PHE A 160 -1.18 -7.47 9.32
C PHE A 160 -2.63 -7.25 9.75
N LEU A 161 -3.11 -5.99 9.77
CA LEU A 161 -4.51 -5.67 10.07
C LEU A 161 -5.47 -6.34 9.08
N VAL A 162 -5.17 -6.30 7.78
CA VAL A 162 -5.94 -7.01 6.74
C VAL A 162 -6.03 -8.50 7.06
N GLY A 163 -4.91 -9.12 7.42
CA GLY A 163 -4.85 -10.53 7.81
C GLY A 163 -5.71 -10.84 9.04
N PHE A 164 -5.59 -10.02 10.09
CA PHE A 164 -6.33 -10.16 11.33
C PHE A 164 -7.85 -10.09 11.13
N TYR A 165 -8.34 -9.10 10.38
CA TYR A 165 -9.77 -8.94 10.11
C TYR A 165 -10.33 -10.06 9.21
N ARG A 166 -9.57 -10.53 8.22
CA ARG A 166 -9.97 -11.70 7.42
C ARG A 166 -10.01 -12.99 8.26
N GLY A 167 -9.10 -13.13 9.21
CA GLY A 167 -9.09 -14.25 10.16
C GLY A 167 -10.35 -14.26 11.04
N LYS A 168 -10.71 -13.12 11.63
CA LYS A 168 -11.93 -12.99 12.45
C LYS A 168 -13.22 -13.29 11.68
N ALA A 169 -13.33 -12.84 10.43
CA ALA A 169 -14.49 -13.11 9.59
C ALA A 169 -14.71 -14.62 9.37
N LYS A 170 -13.63 -15.38 9.12
CA LYS A 170 -13.70 -16.84 8.97
C LYS A 170 -14.12 -17.55 10.26
N PHE A 171 -13.59 -17.12 11.41
CA PHE A 171 -13.96 -17.72 12.70
C PHE A 171 -15.43 -17.50 13.04
N SER A 172 -15.95 -16.28 12.79
CA SER A 172 -17.37 -15.97 13.01
C SER A 172 -18.29 -16.80 12.13
N GLU A 173 -17.88 -17.10 10.89
CA GLU A 173 -18.64 -17.92 9.95
C GLU A 173 -18.64 -19.41 10.37
N SER A 174 -17.51 -19.93 10.88
CA SER A 174 -17.43 -21.30 11.41
C SER A 174 -18.23 -21.51 12.70
N ASP A 175 -18.27 -20.52 13.59
CA ASP A 175 -19.09 -20.58 14.81
C ASP A 175 -20.58 -20.45 14.51
N GLY A 176 -20.95 -19.62 13.51
CA GLY A 176 -22.31 -19.52 13.01
C GLY A 176 -22.83 -20.83 12.39
N GLN A 177 -22.00 -21.54 11.63
CA GLN A 177 -22.37 -22.86 11.09
C GLN A 177 -22.47 -23.95 12.18
N ARG A 178 -21.62 -23.92 13.21
CA ARG A 178 -21.73 -24.83 14.37
C ARG A 178 -22.98 -24.54 15.21
N GLY A 179 -23.34 -23.27 15.39
CA GLY A 179 -24.58 -22.86 16.06
C GLY A 179 -25.84 -23.25 15.27
N ALA A 180 -25.82 -23.14 13.94
CA ALA A 180 -26.91 -23.57 13.07
C ALA A 180 -27.11 -25.10 13.04
N LEU A 181 -26.02 -25.87 13.10
CA LEU A 181 -26.08 -27.34 13.22
C LEU A 181 -26.47 -27.80 14.64
N GLY A 182 -26.12 -27.03 15.69
CA GLY A 182 -26.50 -27.32 17.08
C GLY A 182 -27.93 -26.91 17.47
N SER A 183 -28.56 -26.01 16.72
CA SER A 183 -29.93 -25.52 17.00
C SER A 183 -31.04 -26.31 16.29
N GLY A 184 -30.69 -27.21 15.36
CA GLY A 184 -31.64 -28.11 14.69
C GLY A 184 -31.95 -29.40 15.45
N CYS A 185 -31.22 -29.72 16.52
CA CYS A 185 -31.34 -31.00 17.25
C CYS A 185 -31.36 -30.80 18.77
N GLY A 186 -32.22 -29.89 19.27
CA GLY A 186 -32.20 -29.52 20.69
C GLY A 186 -33.55 -29.40 21.41
N ASN A 187 -34.69 -29.37 20.71
CA ASN A 187 -35.98 -29.08 21.38
C ASN A 187 -37.01 -30.22 21.42
N ASN A 188 -36.74 -31.37 20.80
CA ASN A 188 -37.67 -32.51 20.85
C ASN A 188 -37.16 -33.73 21.65
N ALA A 189 -35.91 -33.75 22.11
CA ALA A 189 -35.36 -34.86 22.89
C ALA A 189 -35.58 -34.73 24.41
N PHE A 190 -35.80 -33.51 24.92
CA PHE A 190 -35.92 -33.27 26.37
C PHE A 190 -37.36 -33.23 26.90
N ARG A 191 -38.38 -33.42 26.06
CA ARG A 191 -39.78 -33.56 26.49
C ARG A 191 -40.25 -35.02 26.65
N GLY A 192 -39.41 -36.00 26.31
CA GLY A 192 -39.75 -37.43 26.40
C GLY A 192 -39.35 -38.13 27.71
N ILE A 193 -38.56 -37.49 28.58
CA ILE A 193 -37.99 -38.15 29.77
C ILE A 193 -38.72 -37.75 31.07
N GLU A 194 -39.44 -36.62 31.09
CA GLU A 194 -40.20 -36.20 32.28
C GLU A 194 -41.53 -36.94 32.47
N GLY A 195 -42.00 -37.70 31.46
CA GLY A 195 -43.25 -38.46 31.53
C GLY A 195 -43.13 -39.92 32.01
N SER A 196 -41.92 -40.47 32.14
CA SER A 196 -41.73 -41.93 32.33
C SER A 196 -41.07 -42.33 33.66
N VAL A 197 -40.91 -41.41 34.61
CA VAL A 197 -40.33 -41.70 35.95
C VAL A 197 -41.33 -41.53 37.10
N ALA A 198 -42.55 -41.04 36.82
CA ALA A 198 -43.58 -40.85 37.84
C ALA A 198 -44.44 -42.10 38.16
N GLY A 199 -44.19 -43.25 37.51
CA GLY A 199 -44.99 -44.47 37.65
C GLY A 199 -44.31 -45.66 38.33
N MET A 200 -43.06 -45.52 38.79
CA MET A 200 -42.26 -46.63 39.33
C MET A 200 -42.03 -46.54 40.85
N TRP A 201 -42.91 -45.82 41.56
CA TRP A 201 -43.03 -45.82 43.02
C TRP A 201 -44.49 -45.62 43.43
N ARG A 202 -45.34 -46.60 43.12
CA ARG A 202 -46.58 -46.93 43.81
C ARG A 202 -47.05 -48.32 43.42
#